data_AF-A0A235ES80-F1
#
_entry.id   AF-A0A235ES80-F1
#
_cell.length_a   1.000
_cell.length_b   1.000
_cell.length_c   1.000
_cell.angle_alpha   90.00
_cell.angle_beta   90.00
_cell.angle_gamma   90.00
#
_symmetry.space_group_name_H-M   'P 1'
#
loop_
_entity.id
_entity.type
_entity.pdbx_description
1 polymer ?
#
loop_
_entity_poly.entity_id
_entity_poly.type
_entity_poly.pdbx_seq_one_letter_code
_entity_poly.pdbx_strand_id
1 'polypeptide(L)' 'MAADGFTAPARAVDGASAQALFVALQQRAEELGITLRNPPPEPTTCCGRGCNGCVWEGFLDAAEYWRQEALLQLQG' A
#
# COMPACT_ATOMS: atom_id res chain seq x y z
N MET A 1 -4.29 5.80 -27.15
CA MET A 1 -3.28 5.81 -26.07
C MET A 1 -4.08 5.84 -24.78
N ALA A 2 -4.22 4.69 -24.11
CA ALA A 2 -5.15 4.56 -22.99
C ALA A 2 -4.75 5.56 -21.89
N ALA A 3 -5.58 6.60 -21.72
CA ALA A 3 -5.64 7.34 -20.48
C ALA A 3 -6.19 6.35 -19.47
N ASP A 4 -5.29 5.58 -18.89
CA ASP A 4 -5.66 4.60 -17.90
C ASP A 4 -6.17 5.38 -16.69
N GLY A 5 -7.48 5.32 -16.50
CA GLY A 5 -8.18 5.93 -15.38
C GLY A 5 -7.86 5.25 -14.05
N PHE A 6 -6.61 4.81 -13.87
CA PHE A 6 -6.10 4.25 -12.64
C PHE A 6 -6.21 5.31 -11.55
N THR A 7 -7.27 5.19 -10.76
CA THR A 7 -7.41 5.92 -9.51
C THR A 7 -6.46 5.28 -8.50
N ALA A 8 -5.43 6.03 -8.15
CA ALA A 8 -4.55 5.68 -7.05
C ALA A 8 -5.36 5.44 -5.77
N PRO A 9 -5.16 4.31 -5.06
CA PRO A 9 -5.85 4.07 -3.79
C PRO A 9 -5.48 5.14 -2.75
N ALA A 10 -6.44 5.48 -1.90
CA ALA A 10 -6.26 6.43 -0.80
C ALA A 10 -5.29 5.89 0.26
N ARG A 11 -4.79 6.77 1.15
CA ARG A 11 -3.96 6.38 2.29
C ARG A 11 -4.65 5.27 3.10
N ALA A 12 -3.89 4.22 3.42
CA ALA A 12 -4.37 3.19 4.32
C ALA A 12 -4.55 3.74 5.75
N VAL A 13 -5.68 3.43 6.37
CA VAL A 13 -6.00 3.82 7.76
C VAL A 13 -6.13 2.61 8.70
N ASP A 14 -6.12 1.41 8.13
CA ASP A 14 -6.23 0.13 8.80
C ASP A 14 -5.58 -0.96 7.94
N GLY A 15 -5.42 -2.16 8.50
CA GLY A 15 -4.76 -3.28 7.81
C GLY A 15 -5.47 -3.74 6.55
N ALA A 16 -6.81 -3.77 6.55
CA ALA A 16 -7.57 -4.19 5.39
C ALA A 16 -7.42 -3.17 4.25
N SER A 17 -7.47 -1.88 4.56
CA SER A 17 -7.20 -0.78 3.64
C SER A 17 -5.78 -0.83 3.06
N ALA A 18 -4.77 -1.16 3.88
CA ALA A 18 -3.38 -1.30 3.44
C ALA A 18 -3.20 -2.48 2.47
N GLN A 19 -3.77 -3.63 2.80
CA GLN A 19 -3.68 -4.82 1.96
C GLN A 19 -4.38 -4.59 0.61
N ALA A 20 -5.57 -3.97 0.61
CA ALA A 20 -6.27 -3.59 -0.62
C ALA A 20 -5.44 -2.62 -1.49
N LEU A 21 -4.78 -1.65 -0.85
CA LEU A 21 -3.89 -0.70 -1.53
C LEU A 21 -2.68 -1.40 -2.16
N PHE A 22 -2.04 -2.33 -1.45
CA PHE A 22 -0.89 -3.07 -1.97
C PHE A 22 -1.28 -3.88 -3.19
N VAL A 23 -2.37 -4.65 -3.10
CA VAL A 23 -2.86 -5.47 -4.21
C VAL A 23 -3.20 -4.61 -5.43
N ALA A 24 -3.91 -3.49 -5.24
CA ALA A 24 -4.28 -2.61 -6.36
C ALA A 24 -3.06 -2.03 -7.09
N LEU A 25 -2.04 -1.60 -6.34
CA LEU A 25 -0.80 -1.05 -6.92
C LEU A 25 0.06 -2.14 -7.55
N GLN A 26 0.15 -3.32 -6.94
CA GLN A 26 0.90 -4.46 -7.49
C GLN A 26 0.33 -4.88 -8.84
N GLN A 27 -1.00 -5.09 -8.91
CA GLN A 27 -1.69 -5.47 -10.14
C GLN A 27 -1.43 -4.44 -11.23
N ARG A 28 -1.51 -3.15 -10.89
CA ARG A 28 -1.26 -2.09 -11.85
C ARG A 28 0.17 -2.08 -12.36
N ALA A 29 1.13 -2.32 -11.49
CA ALA A 29 2.53 -2.42 -11.86
C ALA A 29 2.79 -3.63 -12.76
N GLU A 30 2.17 -4.77 -12.46
CA GLU A 30 2.24 -5.97 -13.29
C GLU A 30 1.68 -5.72 -14.70
N GLU A 31 0.54 -5.02 -14.82
CA GLU A 31 -0.05 -4.62 -16.11
C GLU A 31 0.89 -3.72 -16.93
N LEU A 32 1.62 -2.83 -16.25
CA LEU A 32 2.58 -1.92 -16.88
C LEU A 32 3.97 -2.55 -17.05
N GLY A 33 4.21 -3.75 -16.53
CA GLY A 33 5.52 -4.39 -16.51
C GLY A 33 6.54 -3.70 -15.60
N ILE A 34 6.08 -2.91 -14.62
CA ILE A 34 6.91 -2.18 -13.65
C ILE A 34 7.11 -3.04 -12.41
N THR A 35 8.36 -3.13 -11.94
CA THR A 35 8.67 -3.87 -10.71
C THR A 35 8.63 -2.93 -9.51
N LEU A 36 7.57 -3.01 -8.71
CA LEU A 36 7.48 -2.26 -7.45
C LEU A 36 8.37 -2.85 -6.35
N ARG A 37 8.72 -2.01 -5.38
CA ARG A 37 9.40 -2.44 -4.15
C ARG A 37 8.51 -3.44 -3.40
N ASN A 38 9.09 -4.39 -2.68
CA ASN A 38 8.30 -5.34 -1.90
C ASN A 38 7.47 -4.58 -0.84
N PRO A 39 6.16 -4.85 -0.70
CA PRO A 39 5.35 -4.20 0.33
C PRO A 39 5.87 -4.54 1.74
N PRO A 40 5.66 -3.65 2.73
CA PRO A 40 6.03 -3.92 4.10
C PRO A 40 5.28 -5.16 4.62
N PRO A 41 5.93 -6.08 5.34
CA PRO A 41 5.29 -7.29 5.83
C PRO A 41 4.18 -6.93 6.81
N GLU A 42 3.03 -7.60 6.69
CA GLU A 42 1.93 -7.41 7.62
C GLU A 42 2.38 -7.81 9.04
N PRO A 43 2.11 -6.96 10.03
CA PRO A 43 2.48 -7.29 11.40
C PRO A 43 1.62 -8.46 11.88
N THR A 44 2.25 -9.61 12.11
CA THR A 44 1.59 -10.87 12.52
C THR A 44 0.98 -10.84 13.93
N THR A 45 1.22 -9.78 14.71
CA THR A 45 0.68 -9.62 16.07
C THR A 45 -0.10 -8.32 16.20
N CYS A 46 -1.40 -8.38 15.89
CA CYS A 46 -2.37 -7.44 16.45
C CYS A 46 -2.76 -7.96 17.83
N CYS A 47 -2.25 -7.33 18.90
CA CYS A 47 -2.45 -7.83 20.27
C CYS A 47 -3.91 -7.78 20.76
N GLY A 48 -4.88 -7.32 19.95
CA GLY A 48 -6.32 -7.46 20.19
C GLY A 48 -6.86 -6.81 21.48
N ARG A 49 -6.02 -6.08 22.24
CA ARG A 49 -6.31 -5.69 23.63
C ARG A 49 -6.46 -4.18 23.86
N GLY A 50 -6.63 -3.41 22.80
CA GLY A 50 -6.88 -1.96 22.89
C GLY A 50 -5.79 -1.14 22.22
N CYS A 51 -6.18 -0.41 21.17
CA CYS A 51 -5.29 0.42 20.38
C CYS A 51 -4.91 1.70 21.14
N ASN A 52 -3.78 1.68 21.84
CA ASN A 52 -2.94 2.85 22.10
C ASN A 52 -1.49 2.37 21.91
N GLY A 53 -0.89 2.62 20.73
CA GLY A 53 0.45 2.13 20.37
C GLY A 53 0.47 0.80 19.57
N CYS A 54 -0.54 0.55 18.75
CA CYS A 54 -0.56 -0.63 17.89
C CYS A 54 0.52 -0.54 16.81
N VAL A 55 1.17 -1.67 16.51
CA VAL A 55 2.12 -1.85 15.37
C VAL A 55 1.57 -1.33 14.03
N TRP A 56 0.25 -1.20 13.93
CA TRP A 56 -0.45 -0.52 12.87
C TRP A 56 0.05 0.90 12.63
N GLU A 57 0.39 1.73 13.63
CA GLU A 57 0.84 3.11 13.35
C GLU A 57 2.11 3.15 12.50
N GLY A 58 3.13 2.36 12.87
CA GLY A 58 4.36 2.25 12.08
C GLY A 58 4.15 1.57 10.73
N PHE A 59 3.25 0.58 10.68
CA PHE A 59 2.89 -0.08 9.43
C PHE A 59 2.12 0.84 8.46
N LEU A 60 1.21 1.67 8.96
CA LEU A 60 0.42 2.61 8.15
C LEU A 60 1.30 3.73 7.60
N ASP A 61 2.28 4.21 8.38
CA ASP A 61 3.29 5.15 7.90
C ASP A 61 4.16 4.53 6.79
N ALA A 62 4.66 3.31 7.02
CA ALA A 62 5.41 2.56 6.01
C ALA A 62 4.58 2.26 4.75
N ALA A 63 3.28 1.96 4.91
CA ALA A 63 2.36 1.72 3.80
C ALA A 63 2.11 3.00 2.98
N GLU A 64 1.97 4.15 3.65
CA GLU A 64 1.86 5.45 2.97
C GLU A 64 3.12 5.79 2.19
N TYR A 65 4.30 5.60 2.80
CA TYR A 65 5.58 5.81 2.11
C TYR A 65 5.71 4.90 0.88
N TRP A 66 5.42 3.60 1.03
CA TRP A 66 5.44 2.65 -0.07
C TRP A 66 4.46 3.02 -1.19
N ARG A 67 3.25 3.46 -0.85
CA ARG A 67 2.24 3.95 -1.81
C ARG A 67 2.79 5.11 -2.64
N GLN A 68 3.41 6.08 -2.00
CA GLN A 68 3.98 7.25 -2.67
C GLN A 68 5.06 6.82 -3.66
N GLU A 69 5.99 5.96 -3.25
CA GLU A 69 7.03 5.41 -4.14
C GLU A 69 6.42 4.62 -5.31
N ALA A 70 5.42 3.79 -5.06
CA ALA A 70 4.76 3.02 -6.12
C ALA A 70 4.07 3.93 -7.13
N LEU A 71 3.34 4.95 -6.66
CA LEU A 71 2.69 5.91 -7.53
C LEU A 71 3.69 6.74 -8.35
N LEU A 72 4.85 7.07 -7.79
CA LEU A 72 5.94 7.73 -8.52
C LEU A 72 6.46 6.84 -9.66
N GLN A 73 6.62 5.54 -9.41
CA GLN A 73 7.07 4.60 -10.44
C GLN A 73 6.01 4.38 -11.53
N LEU A 74 4.72 4.31 -11.16
CA LEU A 74 3.62 4.09 -12.11
C LEU A 74 3.29 5.34 -12.96
N GLN A 75 3.68 6.53 -12.51
CA GLN A 75 3.49 7.79 -13.24
C GLN A 75 4.71 8.19 -14.08
N GLY A 76 5.86 7.55 -13.88
CA GLY A 76 7.10 7.79 -14.63
C GLY A 76 7.13 7.05 -15.96
#